data_AF-A0A852EZM0-F1
#
_entry.id   AF-A0A852EZM0-F1
#
_cell.length_a   1.000
_cell.length_b   1.000
_cell.length_c   1.000
_cell.angle_alpha   90.00
_cell.angle_beta   90.00
_cell.angle_gamma   90.00
#
_symmetry.space_group_name_H-M   'P 1'
#
loop_
_entity.id
_entity.type
_entity.pdbx_description
1 polymer ?
#
loop_
_entity_poly.entity_id
_entity_poly.type
_entity_poly.pdbx_seq_one_letter_code
_entity_poly.pdbx_strand_id
1 'polypeptide(L)'
;AKRICFYKSGDPQFNGIKMVVNSRSYKTFDALLDSLSKRVPLPFGVRNISTPRGRHSITNLEDLEDGKSYICSHQRKMKPINLEQASKKPLPWQISRPVSARRRAVQLARQNEDGFGHRESRITTPKKMLVFKNGDVRLRRTIVLGKKNTQTFEAFLDYMSELMQYPVAKLYTTDGRKV
;
A
#
# COMPACT_ATOMS: atom_id res chain seq x y z
N ALA A 1 5.82 -8.15 30.11
CA ALA A 1 5.19 -7.23 29.14
C ALA A 1 4.37 -8.06 28.15
N LYS A 2 3.19 -7.59 27.74
CA LYS A 2 2.22 -8.35 26.94
C LYS A 2 2.30 -7.95 25.47
N ARG A 3 2.53 -8.89 24.55
CA ARG A 3 2.60 -8.70 23.10
C ARG A 3 1.23 -8.98 22.51
N ILE A 4 0.57 -7.95 22.00
CA ILE A 4 -0.84 -7.99 21.64
C ILE A 4 -1.02 -7.52 20.19
N CYS A 5 -1.91 -8.19 19.44
CA CYS A 5 -2.28 -7.77 18.09
C CYS A 5 -3.65 -7.10 18.07
N PHE A 6 -3.74 -5.89 17.53
CA PHE A 6 -4.98 -5.12 17.46
C PHE A 6 -5.48 -5.02 16.03
N TYR A 7 -6.75 -5.38 15.80
CA TYR A 7 -7.42 -5.29 14.51
C TYR A 7 -8.52 -4.24 14.55
N LYS A 8 -8.93 -3.75 13.38
CA LYS A 8 -9.97 -2.71 13.27
C LYS A 8 -11.33 -3.36 12.99
N SER A 9 -12.36 -3.00 13.76
CA SER A 9 -13.73 -3.46 13.55
C SER A 9 -14.29 -2.99 12.20
N GLY A 10 -14.92 -3.89 11.44
CA GLY A 10 -15.45 -3.65 10.10
C GLY A 10 -14.44 -3.58 8.94
N ASP A 11 -13.13 -3.78 9.17
CA ASP A 11 -12.11 -3.62 8.13
C ASP A 11 -11.19 -4.86 8.02
N PRO A 12 -11.57 -5.87 7.20
CA PRO A 12 -10.79 -7.09 7.03
C PRO A 12 -9.50 -6.89 6.23
N GLN A 13 -9.32 -5.75 5.54
CA GLN A 13 -8.10 -5.44 4.80
C GLN A 13 -6.99 -4.87 5.69
N PHE A 14 -7.32 -4.53 6.93
CA PHE A 14 -6.38 -3.98 7.89
C PHE A 14 -5.50 -5.09 8.48
N ASN A 15 -4.19 -5.05 8.18
CA ASN A 15 -3.19 -6.06 8.57
C ASN A 15 -2.90 -6.17 10.09
N GLY A 16 -3.72 -5.56 10.95
CA GLY A 16 -3.51 -5.51 12.39
C GLY A 16 -2.27 -4.73 12.82
N ILE A 17 -2.22 -4.32 14.09
CA ILE A 17 -1.06 -3.65 14.70
C ILE A 17 -0.56 -4.48 15.86
N LYS A 18 0.72 -4.83 15.84
CA LYS A 18 1.39 -5.48 16.97
C LYS A 18 1.89 -4.40 17.93
N MET A 19 1.48 -4.49 19.20
CA MET A 19 1.90 -3.57 20.25
C MET A 19 2.32 -4.34 21.49
N VAL A 20 3.28 -3.77 22.22
CA VAL A 20 3.69 -4.27 23.53
C VAL A 20 3.00 -3.41 24.58
N VAL A 21 2.16 -4.04 25.40
CA VAL A 21 1.41 -3.42 26.49
C VAL A 21 2.04 -3.84 27.81
N ASN A 22 2.47 -2.87 28.61
CA ASN A 22 3.00 -3.09 29.94
C ASN A 22 2.31 -2.13 30.91
N SER A 23 2.04 -2.59 32.13
CA SER A 23 1.49 -1.73 33.20
C SER A 23 2.42 -0.53 33.49
N ARG A 24 3.74 -0.70 33.31
CA ARG A 24 4.70 0.43 33.38
C ARG A 24 4.54 1.45 32.25
N SER A 25 4.16 1.00 31.04
CA SER A 25 4.07 1.86 29.85
C SER A 25 2.70 2.55 29.73
N TYR A 26 1.64 1.89 30.18
CA TYR A 26 0.28 2.39 30.18
C TYR A 26 -0.29 2.30 31.59
N LYS A 27 -0.44 3.45 32.25
CA LYS A 27 -0.96 3.53 33.63
C LYS A 27 -2.46 3.22 33.69
N THR A 28 -3.21 3.64 32.67
CA THR A 28 -4.66 3.43 32.57
C THR A 28 -5.01 2.78 31.24
N PHE A 29 -6.19 2.16 31.18
CA PHE A 29 -6.73 1.61 29.94
C PHE A 29 -6.95 2.70 28.87
N ASP A 30 -7.38 3.89 29.28
CA ASP A 30 -7.56 5.03 28.37
C ASP A 30 -6.25 5.47 27.69
N ALA A 31 -5.12 5.43 28.40
CA ALA A 31 -3.81 5.74 27.80
C ALA A 31 -3.43 4.75 26.67
N LEU A 32 -3.87 3.49 26.80
CA LEU A 32 -3.74 2.50 25.74
C LEU A 32 -4.68 2.83 24.56
N LEU A 33 -5.93 3.21 24.82
CA LEU A 33 -6.90 3.60 23.80
C LEU A 33 -6.42 4.82 22.98
N ASP A 34 -5.84 5.83 23.63
CA ASP A 34 -5.29 7.01 22.96
C ASP A 34 -4.12 6.64 22.06
N SER A 35 -3.23 5.77 22.55
CA SER A 35 -2.09 5.29 21.78
C SER A 35 -2.53 4.44 20.59
N LEU A 36 -3.59 3.65 20.75
CA LEU A 36 -4.21 2.89 19.67
C LEU A 36 -4.91 3.79 18.66
N SER A 37 -5.58 4.86 19.10
CA SER A 37 -6.26 5.82 18.23
C SER A 37 -5.29 6.52 17.26
N LYS A 38 -4.05 6.75 17.69
CA LYS A 38 -2.99 7.31 16.83
C LYS A 38 -2.51 6.33 15.76
N ARG A 39 -2.62 5.02 16.01
CA ARG A 39 -2.08 3.98 15.11
C ARG A 39 -3.15 3.32 14.25
N VAL A 40 -4.38 3.18 14.74
CA VAL A 40 -5.51 2.58 14.05
C VAL A 40 -6.38 3.70 13.45
N PRO A 41 -6.43 3.84 12.11
CA PRO A 41 -7.24 4.87 11.47
C PRO A 41 -8.73 4.50 11.53
N LEU A 42 -9.38 4.94 12.60
CA LEU A 42 -10.82 4.93 12.80
C LEU A 42 -11.35 6.37 12.76
N PRO A 43 -12.56 6.62 12.22
CA PRO A 43 -13.11 7.97 12.05
C PRO A 43 -13.19 8.77 13.37
N PHE A 44 -13.30 8.08 14.50
CA PHE A 44 -13.43 8.70 15.82
C PHE A 44 -12.45 8.06 16.84
N GLY A 45 -11.39 7.43 16.34
CA GLY A 45 -10.43 6.69 17.16
C GLY A 45 -10.98 5.40 17.77
N VAL A 46 -10.16 4.79 18.61
CA VAL A 46 -10.49 3.58 19.36
C VAL A 46 -11.14 3.98 20.67
N ARG A 47 -12.37 3.51 20.91
CA ARG A 47 -13.11 3.76 22.17
C ARG A 47 -13.37 2.50 22.96
N ASN A 48 -13.36 1.35 22.30
CA ASN A 48 -13.60 0.07 22.95
C ASN A 48 -12.68 -0.98 22.34
N ILE A 49 -12.19 -1.89 23.18
CA ILE A 49 -11.43 -3.07 22.77
C ILE A 49 -12.24 -4.28 23.16
N SER A 50 -12.39 -5.24 22.27
CA SER A 50 -13.05 -6.50 22.59
C SER A 50 -12.23 -7.68 22.13
N THR A 51 -12.55 -8.82 22.73
CA THR A 51 -12.11 -10.13 22.28
C THR A 51 -12.46 -10.36 20.81
N PRO A 52 -11.70 -11.24 20.13
CA PRO A 52 -11.85 -11.48 18.69
C PRO A 52 -13.23 -12.03 18.32
N ARG A 53 -13.89 -12.71 19.26
CA ARG A 53 -15.24 -13.23 19.11
C ARG A 53 -16.35 -12.19 19.39
N GLY A 54 -15.98 -10.96 19.75
CA GLY A 54 -16.92 -9.87 20.03
C GLY A 54 -17.81 -10.07 21.27
N ARG A 55 -17.58 -11.13 22.06
CA ARG A 55 -18.43 -11.48 23.22
C ARG A 55 -18.06 -10.73 24.49
N HIS A 56 -16.77 -10.42 24.66
CA HIS A 56 -16.25 -9.75 25.86
C HIS A 56 -15.54 -8.45 25.47
N SER A 57 -16.00 -7.33 26.04
CA SER A 57 -15.30 -6.05 26.01
C SER A 57 -14.26 -6.00 27.13
N ILE A 58 -13.07 -5.55 26.79
CA ILE A 58 -11.97 -5.35 27.71
C ILE A 58 -12.12 -3.97 28.33
N THR A 59 -12.07 -3.91 29.67
CA THR A 59 -12.12 -2.65 30.42
C THR A 59 -10.82 -2.39 31.16
N ASN A 60 -10.11 -3.45 31.55
CA ASN A 60 -8.86 -3.35 32.29
C ASN A 60 -7.67 -3.88 31.49
N LEU A 61 -6.47 -3.41 31.84
CA LEU A 61 -5.20 -3.91 31.28
C LEU A 61 -4.88 -5.34 31.73
N GLU A 62 -5.57 -5.82 32.76
CA GLU A 62 -5.41 -7.16 33.34
C GLU A 62 -6.05 -8.22 32.44
N ASP A 63 -7.24 -7.94 31.90
CA ASP A 63 -7.97 -8.81 30.97
C ASP A 63 -7.26 -8.99 29.61
N LEU A 64 -6.25 -8.16 29.34
CA LEU A 64 -5.37 -8.32 28.19
C LEU A 64 -4.38 -9.46 28.44
N GLU A 65 -4.23 -10.37 27.49
CA GLU A 65 -3.33 -11.51 27.59
C GLU A 65 -2.24 -11.44 26.52
N ASP A 66 -1.05 -11.96 26.87
CA ASP A 66 0.07 -12.05 25.94
C ASP A 66 -0.26 -13.00 24.78
N GLY A 67 0.15 -12.64 23.57
CA GLY A 67 -0.05 -13.45 22.36
C GLY A 67 -1.47 -13.41 21.78
N LYS A 68 -2.44 -12.78 22.48
CA LYS A 68 -3.82 -12.69 21.98
C LYS A 68 -4.02 -11.53 21.01
N SER A 69 -5.10 -11.67 20.24
CA SER A 69 -5.57 -10.68 19.27
C SER A 69 -6.87 -10.05 19.75
N TYR A 70 -7.02 -8.74 19.61
CA TYR A 70 -8.21 -8.00 20.03
C TYR A 70 -8.70 -7.10 18.90
N ILE A 71 -9.99 -6.77 18.93
CA ILE A 71 -10.64 -5.87 17.97
C ILE A 71 -10.81 -4.51 18.63
N CYS A 72 -10.39 -3.47 17.93
CA CYS A 72 -10.64 -2.08 18.24
C CYS A 72 -11.92 -1.62 17.53
N SER A 73 -12.87 -1.07 18.28
CA SER A 73 -14.05 -0.40 17.72
C SER A 73 -14.19 1.02 18.24
N HIS A 74 -14.92 1.81 17.45
CA HIS A 74 -15.44 3.09 17.91
C HIS A 74 -16.82 2.94 18.58
N GLN A 75 -17.69 2.09 18.03
CA GLN A 75 -19.04 1.87 18.55
C GLN A 75 -19.10 0.66 19.48
N ARG A 76 -20.03 0.71 20.46
CA ARG A 76 -20.35 -0.42 21.36
C ARG A 76 -20.94 -1.62 20.61
N LYS A 77 -21.61 -1.39 19.47
CA LYS A 77 -22.14 -2.45 18.60
C LYS A 77 -21.03 -2.91 17.64
N MET A 78 -20.43 -4.07 17.92
CA MET A 78 -19.39 -4.64 17.06
C MET A 78 -19.98 -5.51 15.95
N LYS A 79 -19.44 -5.35 14.74
CA LYS A 79 -19.60 -6.35 13.68
C LYS A 79 -18.50 -7.42 13.86
N PRO A 80 -18.85 -8.70 14.02
CA PRO A 80 -17.85 -9.75 14.12
C PRO A 80 -17.08 -9.81 12.81
N ILE A 81 -15.74 -9.72 12.90
CA ILE A 81 -14.87 -9.99 11.74
C ILE A 81 -14.29 -11.37 11.96
N ASN A 82 -14.17 -12.14 10.88
CA ASN A 82 -13.41 -13.38 10.91
C ASN A 82 -11.90 -13.06 10.96
N LEU A 83 -11.30 -13.06 12.15
CA LEU A 83 -9.87 -12.74 12.30
C LEU A 83 -8.95 -13.74 11.63
N GLU A 84 -9.38 -14.97 11.38
CA GLU A 84 -8.57 -15.95 10.66
C GLU A 84 -8.28 -15.48 9.23
N GLN A 85 -9.25 -14.79 8.62
CA GLN A 85 -9.10 -14.18 7.30
C GLN A 85 -8.31 -12.85 7.36
N ALA A 86 -8.42 -12.09 8.45
CA ALA A 86 -7.68 -10.84 8.64
C ALA A 86 -6.20 -11.06 9.04
N SER A 87 -5.89 -12.16 9.72
CA SER A 87 -4.52 -12.55 10.08
C SER A 87 -3.78 -13.21 8.91
N LYS A 88 -4.50 -13.75 7.92
CA LYS A 88 -3.90 -14.24 6.67
C LYS A 88 -3.32 -13.03 5.94
N LYS A 89 -1.99 -13.00 5.79
CA LYS A 89 -1.33 -12.01 4.94
C LYS A 89 -2.02 -12.06 3.57
N PRO A 90 -2.62 -10.95 3.08
CA PRO A 90 -3.16 -10.96 1.74
C PRO A 90 -2.03 -11.32 0.79
N LEU A 91 -2.31 -12.25 -0.12
CA LEU A 91 -1.37 -12.58 -1.18
C LEU A 91 -1.01 -11.29 -1.92
N PRO A 92 0.23 -11.15 -2.42
CA PRO A 92 0.73 -9.89 -2.96
C PRO A 92 -0.14 -9.30 -4.08
N TRP A 93 -0.93 -10.12 -4.76
CA TRP A 93 -1.88 -9.74 -5.81
C TRP A 93 -3.25 -9.26 -5.31
N GLN A 94 -3.63 -9.52 -4.06
CA GLN A 94 -4.93 -9.18 -3.47
C GLN A 94 -4.90 -7.85 -2.68
N ILE A 95 -3.73 -7.21 -2.58
CA ILE A 95 -3.58 -5.87 -2.02
C ILE A 95 -4.13 -4.89 -3.07
N SER A 96 -5.41 -4.56 -2.97
CA SER A 96 -6.11 -3.62 -3.87
C SER A 96 -5.55 -2.19 -3.82
N ARG A 97 -4.55 -1.93 -2.97
CA ARG A 97 -3.80 -0.68 -2.94
C ARG A 97 -2.44 -0.93 -3.59
N PRO A 98 -2.13 -0.29 -4.73
CA PRO A 98 -0.83 -0.46 -5.34
C PRO A 98 0.24 -0.01 -4.34
N VAL A 99 1.15 -0.92 -3.98
CA VAL A 99 2.30 -0.72 -3.08
C VAL A 99 3.13 0.52 -3.45
N SER A 100 2.98 1.02 -4.69
CA SER A 100 3.58 2.25 -5.19
C SER A 100 3.18 3.51 -4.43
N ALA A 101 1.96 3.61 -3.89
CA ALA A 101 1.52 4.82 -3.19
C ALA A 101 2.23 5.01 -1.84
N ARG A 102 2.44 3.91 -1.10
CA ARG A 102 3.15 3.94 0.18
C ARG A 102 4.65 4.13 -0.01
N ARG A 103 5.24 3.54 -1.06
CA ARG A 103 6.65 3.83 -1.44
C ARG A 103 6.84 5.28 -1.89
N ARG A 104 5.90 5.86 -2.66
CA ARG A 104 5.94 7.29 -3.02
C ARG A 104 5.84 8.20 -1.82
N ALA A 105 4.92 7.93 -0.89
CA ALA A 105 4.78 8.75 0.32
C ALA A 105 6.06 8.73 1.18
N VAL A 106 6.70 7.56 1.31
CA VAL A 106 7.99 7.43 2.02
C VAL A 106 9.14 8.07 1.23
N GLN A 107 9.13 8.02 -0.11
CA GLN A 107 10.15 8.70 -0.93
C GLN A 107 10.01 10.23 -0.91
N LEU A 108 8.79 10.78 -0.91
CA LEU A 108 8.57 12.23 -0.78
C LEU A 108 8.95 12.73 0.61
N ALA A 109 8.68 11.95 1.67
CA ALA A 109 9.10 12.32 3.03
C ALA A 109 10.62 12.34 3.23
N ARG A 110 11.38 11.58 2.42
CA ARG A 110 12.85 11.50 2.49
C ARG A 110 13.57 12.52 1.59
N GLN A 111 12.84 13.31 0.78
CA GLN A 111 13.45 14.32 -0.10
C GLN A 111 13.61 15.71 0.54
N ASN A 112 13.11 15.93 1.76
CA ASN A 112 13.11 17.26 2.37
C ASN A 112 14.31 17.57 3.29
N GLU A 113 15.26 16.67 3.53
CA GLU A 113 16.25 16.88 4.60
C GLU A 113 17.72 16.82 4.23
N ASP A 114 18.18 16.38 3.06
CA ASP A 114 19.63 16.37 2.82
C ASP A 114 20.01 16.65 1.37
N GLY A 115 20.75 17.75 1.22
CA GLY A 115 21.44 18.12 0.00
C GLY A 115 22.67 17.26 -0.29
N PHE A 116 23.25 17.53 -1.45
CA PHE A 116 24.55 17.08 -1.95
C PHE A 116 24.68 15.61 -2.38
N GLY A 117 24.67 15.46 -3.72
CA GLY A 117 25.69 14.68 -4.42
C GLY A 117 25.62 13.17 -4.31
N HIS A 118 24.73 12.53 -5.06
CA HIS A 118 25.08 11.21 -5.61
C HIS A 118 24.40 10.95 -6.95
N ARG A 119 25.24 10.67 -7.95
CA ARG A 119 24.94 10.30 -9.32
C ARG A 119 24.37 8.88 -9.34
N GLU A 120 23.18 8.70 -8.76
CA GLU A 120 22.56 7.39 -8.65
C GLU A 120 21.64 7.13 -9.83
N SER A 121 22.14 6.25 -10.69
CA SER A 121 21.40 5.57 -11.74
C SER A 121 20.01 5.21 -11.24
N ARG A 122 19.00 6.01 -11.63
CA ARG A 122 17.59 5.60 -11.54
C ARG A 122 17.53 4.24 -12.20
N ILE A 123 17.37 3.18 -11.41
CA ILE A 123 17.01 1.86 -11.89
C ILE A 123 15.63 2.06 -12.52
N THR A 124 15.64 2.42 -13.80
CA THR A 124 14.42 2.61 -14.58
C THR A 124 13.89 1.20 -14.73
N THR A 125 12.89 0.87 -13.91
CA THR A 125 12.11 -0.33 -14.15
C THR A 125 11.64 -0.25 -15.60
N PRO A 126 11.95 -1.23 -16.46
CA PRO A 126 11.62 -1.16 -17.87
C PRO A 126 10.11 -0.90 -18.01
N LYS A 127 9.76 0.27 -18.54
CA LYS A 127 8.35 0.64 -18.75
C LYS A 127 7.88 -0.07 -20.00
N LYS A 128 6.82 -0.86 -19.90
CA LYS A 128 6.19 -1.48 -21.07
C LYS A 128 5.19 -0.50 -21.67
N MET A 129 5.28 -0.26 -22.96
CA MET A 129 4.33 0.57 -23.71
C MET A 129 3.69 -0.28 -24.80
N LEU A 130 2.37 -0.31 -24.82
CA LEU A 130 1.61 -0.93 -25.90
C LEU A 130 1.43 0.11 -27.00
N VAL A 131 1.93 -0.19 -28.19
CA VAL A 131 1.73 0.64 -29.38
C VAL A 131 0.87 -0.12 -30.38
N PHE A 132 0.08 0.62 -31.14
CA PHE A 132 -0.72 0.10 -32.24
C PHE A 132 -0.72 1.12 -33.38
N LYS A 133 -0.94 0.65 -34.60
CA LYS A 133 -1.03 1.51 -35.77
C LYS A 133 -2.32 2.33 -35.72
N ASN A 134 -2.23 3.62 -36.02
CA ASN A 134 -3.42 4.47 -36.10
C ASN A 134 -4.39 3.94 -37.17
N GLY A 135 -5.62 3.61 -36.76
CA GLY A 135 -6.64 3.00 -37.62
C GLY A 135 -6.66 1.47 -37.66
N ASP A 136 -5.64 0.78 -37.13
CA ASP A 136 -5.64 -0.68 -37.03
C ASP A 136 -5.12 -1.18 -35.67
N VAL A 137 -6.07 -1.47 -34.78
CA VAL A 137 -5.82 -1.93 -33.41
C VAL A 137 -5.37 -3.40 -33.37
N ARG A 138 -5.48 -4.15 -34.48
CA ARG A 138 -5.10 -5.58 -34.54
C ARG A 138 -3.58 -5.75 -34.50
N LEU A 139 -2.83 -4.80 -35.07
CA LEU A 139 -1.36 -4.75 -35.06
C LEU A 139 -0.85 -4.05 -33.80
N ARG A 140 -1.10 -4.62 -32.63
CA ARG A 140 -0.58 -4.11 -31.35
C ARG A 140 0.71 -4.83 -30.95
N ARG A 141 1.75 -4.08 -30.60
CA ARG A 141 3.05 -4.60 -30.13
C ARG A 141 3.39 -3.99 -28.78
N THR A 142 3.92 -4.83 -27.87
CA THR A 142 4.40 -4.36 -26.57
C THR A 142 5.89 -4.04 -26.67
N ILE A 143 6.25 -2.78 -26.48
CA ILE A 143 7.63 -2.31 -26.47
C ILE A 143 8.10 -2.17 -25.03
N VAL A 144 9.31 -2.64 -24.76
CA VAL A 144 9.96 -2.44 -23.46
C VAL A 144 10.91 -1.24 -23.57
N LEU A 145 10.58 -0.13 -22.90
CA LEU A 145 11.45 1.04 -22.82
C LEU A 145 12.62 0.75 -21.87
N GLY A 146 13.73 0.31 -22.46
CA GLY A 146 15.03 0.20 -21.80
C GLY A 146 15.93 1.40 -22.08
N LYS A 147 16.89 1.67 -21.18
CA LYS A 147 17.90 2.74 -21.36
C LYS A 147 18.73 2.58 -22.65
N LYS A 148 18.86 1.36 -23.16
CA LYS A 148 19.61 1.05 -24.39
C LYS A 148 18.86 1.46 -25.67
N ASN A 149 17.53 1.55 -25.63
CA ASN A 149 16.67 1.77 -26.80
C ASN A 149 15.99 3.15 -26.81
N THR A 150 16.32 4.01 -25.84
CA THR A 150 15.69 5.34 -25.64
C THR A 150 16.75 6.44 -25.48
N GLN A 151 17.86 6.33 -26.22
CA GLN A 151 18.92 7.35 -26.16
C GLN A 151 18.45 8.67 -26.81
N THR A 152 17.69 8.59 -27.90
CA THR A 152 17.01 9.73 -28.55
C THR A 152 15.60 9.33 -28.98
N PHE A 153 14.71 10.31 -29.15
CA PHE A 153 13.34 10.05 -29.60
C PHE A 153 13.30 9.52 -31.05
N GLU A 154 14.19 10.00 -31.91
CA GLU A 154 14.31 9.53 -33.30
C GLU A 154 14.78 8.07 -33.38
N ALA A 155 15.83 7.69 -32.64
CA ALA A 155 16.26 6.30 -32.59
C ALA A 155 15.18 5.36 -32.02
N PHE A 156 14.32 5.89 -31.13
CA PHE A 156 13.17 5.16 -30.63
C PHE A 156 12.09 4.97 -31.71
N LEU A 157 11.84 5.99 -32.55
CA LEU A 157 10.93 5.89 -33.69
C LEU A 157 11.44 4.92 -34.76
N ASP A 158 12.74 4.89 -35.04
CA ASP A 158 13.35 3.93 -35.98
C ASP A 158 13.22 2.50 -35.47
N TYR A 159 13.51 2.28 -34.18
CA TYR A 159 13.31 0.98 -33.53
C TYR A 159 11.85 0.53 -33.57
N MET A 160 10.91 1.46 -33.38
CA MET A 160 9.48 1.18 -33.53
C MET A 160 9.12 0.83 -34.97
N SER A 161 9.77 1.46 -35.95
CA SER A 161 9.53 1.22 -37.37
C SER A 161 9.93 -0.19 -37.78
N GLU A 162 11.09 -0.65 -37.29
CA GLU A 162 11.55 -2.03 -37.47
C GLU A 162 10.60 -3.04 -36.82
N LEU A 163 10.19 -2.79 -35.57
CA LEU A 163 9.33 -3.72 -34.82
C LEU A 163 7.92 -3.83 -35.42
N MET A 164 7.39 -2.72 -35.93
CA MET A 164 6.05 -2.65 -36.53
C MET A 164 6.07 -3.01 -38.02
N GLN A 165 7.26 -3.19 -38.63
CA GLN A 165 7.46 -3.34 -40.07
C GLN A 165 6.72 -2.25 -40.87
N TYR A 166 6.69 -1.03 -40.32
CA TYR A 166 5.93 0.10 -40.83
C TYR A 166 6.61 1.40 -40.39
N PRO A 167 6.80 2.40 -41.28
CA PRO A 167 7.49 3.64 -40.91
C PRO A 167 6.70 4.44 -39.87
N VAL A 168 7.25 4.58 -38.66
CA VAL A 168 6.68 5.34 -37.54
C VAL A 168 7.39 6.68 -37.41
N ALA A 169 6.78 7.77 -37.88
CA ALA A 169 7.35 9.12 -37.77
C ALA A 169 6.88 9.90 -36.54
N LYS A 170 5.73 9.53 -35.96
CA LYS A 170 5.09 10.27 -34.85
C LYS A 170 4.38 9.31 -33.92
N LEU A 171 4.47 9.59 -32.63
CA LEU A 171 3.77 8.86 -31.58
C LEU A 171 2.69 9.76 -30.97
N TYR A 172 1.51 9.19 -30.77
CA TYR A 172 0.40 9.85 -30.11
C TYR A 172 -0.08 8.99 -28.94
N THR A 173 -0.54 9.66 -27.89
CA THR A 173 -1.30 9.04 -26.80
C THR A 173 -2.69 8.63 -27.28
N THR A 174 -3.36 7.74 -26.53
CA THR A 174 -4.76 7.37 -26.80
C THR A 174 -5.73 8.55 -26.75
N ASP A 175 -5.34 9.64 -26.07
CA ASP A 175 -6.09 10.89 -25.98
C ASP A 175 -5.79 11.85 -27.15
N GLY A 176 -5.04 11.40 -28.17
CA GLY A 176 -4.72 12.18 -29.37
C GLY A 176 -3.60 13.22 -29.20
N ARG A 177 -2.94 13.29 -28.03
CA ARG A 177 -1.82 14.21 -27.80
C ARG A 177 -0.52 13.62 -28.34
N LYS A 178 0.27 14.44 -29.03
CA LYS A 178 1.62 14.07 -29.49
C LYS A 178 2.54 13.86 -28.27
N VAL A 179 3.29 12.77 -28.27
CA VAL A 179 4.31 12.44 -27.25
C VAL A 179 5.60 13.18 -27.55
#